data_AF-A0A949Y1A6-F1
#
_entry.id   AF-A0A949Y1A6-F1
#
_cell.length_a   1.000
_cell.length_b   1.000
_cell.length_c   1.000
_cell.angle_alpha   90.00
_cell.angle_beta   90.00
_cell.angle_gamma   90.00
#
_symmetry.space_group_name_H-M   'P 1'
#
loop_
_entity.id
_entity.type
_entity.pdbx_description
1 polymer ?
#
loop_
_entity_poly.entity_id
_entity_poly.type
_entity_poly.pdbx_seq_one_letter_code
_entity_poly.pdbx_strand_id
1 'polypeptide(L)'
;AVSKQLYRFLDKRFYIRGDWTFDLRELAFEHVGLSRNYAIGEIKRKLNHALKELEEVGFLEPMTAAERYSKAGRGAWNIRLVRKRTPPAEAKPAATKPPEPEPTGLEKELVARGVTGSVAADLVRDFPEDRIRRQIEVVDWLREAKPKRVKDLGAYLAQAIREDYAAPAGFEAKAERAARETAERAALDREVEARKATAREREERDRVRAYWEALPPERRAALDAAALDQADPADRAAYAAATAPPVRRMLRAGLRDAHIRRLLGLLTAD
;
A
#
# COMPACT_ATOMS: atom_id res chain seq x y z
N ALA A 1 -37.43 14.26 -34.43
CA ALA A 1 -36.58 15.22 -33.69
C ALA A 1 -36.62 14.96 -32.18
N VAL A 2 -37.83 14.94 -31.59
CA VAL A 2 -38.12 14.66 -30.17
C VAL A 2 -37.46 13.36 -29.67
N SER A 3 -37.60 12.24 -30.39
CA SER A 3 -37.05 10.93 -29.99
C SER A 3 -35.52 10.91 -29.91
N LYS A 4 -34.82 11.56 -30.84
CA LYS A 4 -33.35 11.66 -30.83
C LYS A 4 -32.84 12.52 -29.67
N GLN A 5 -33.55 13.60 -29.34
CA GLN A 5 -33.20 14.47 -28.21
C GLN A 5 -33.43 13.74 -26.88
N LEU A 6 -34.57 13.05 -26.76
CA LEU A 6 -34.88 12.21 -25.62
C LEU A 6 -33.86 11.07 -25.45
N TYR A 7 -33.49 10.39 -26.53
CA TYR A 7 -32.43 9.37 -26.52
C TYR A 7 -31.11 9.93 -25.97
N ARG A 8 -30.61 11.05 -26.52
CA ARG A 8 -29.33 11.65 -26.10
C ARG A 8 -29.34 12.11 -24.63
N PHE A 9 -30.49 12.60 -24.17
CA PHE A 9 -30.67 13.01 -22.77
C PHE A 9 -30.64 11.81 -21.82
N LEU A 10 -31.36 10.74 -22.19
CA LEU A 10 -31.49 9.53 -21.40
C LEU A 10 -30.22 8.67 -21.43
N ASP A 11 -29.52 8.57 -22.56
CA ASP A 11 -28.29 7.78 -22.71
C ASP A 11 -27.23 8.18 -21.67
N LYS A 12 -27.04 9.49 -21.48
CA LYS A 12 -26.14 10.04 -20.45
C LYS A 12 -26.54 9.66 -19.02
N ARG A 13 -27.84 9.56 -18.73
CA ARG A 13 -28.36 9.26 -17.38
C ARG A 13 -28.44 7.76 -17.10
N PHE A 14 -28.75 6.99 -18.14
CA PHE A 14 -28.78 5.55 -18.11
C PHE A 14 -27.39 4.90 -18.01
N TYR A 15 -26.31 5.66 -18.23
CA TYR A 15 -24.96 5.27 -17.83
C TYR A 15 -24.81 5.19 -16.29
N ILE A 16 -25.50 6.05 -15.54
CA ILE A 16 -25.38 6.14 -14.07
C ILE A 16 -26.36 5.17 -13.38
N ARG A 17 -27.62 5.16 -13.80
CA ARG A 17 -28.68 4.31 -13.21
C ARG A 17 -29.72 3.96 -14.28
N GLY A 18 -30.26 2.74 -14.27
CA GLY A 18 -31.21 2.24 -15.28
C GLY A 18 -32.67 2.66 -15.13
N ASP A 19 -33.03 3.32 -14.04
CA ASP A 19 -34.40 3.76 -13.72
C ASP A 19 -34.35 5.22 -13.25
N TRP A 20 -35.14 6.07 -13.89
CA TRP A 20 -35.22 7.49 -13.56
C TRP A 20 -36.67 7.97 -13.53
N THR A 21 -36.94 8.90 -12.62
CA THR A 21 -38.19 9.65 -12.56
C THR A 21 -37.87 11.14 -12.72
N PHE A 22 -38.60 11.82 -13.60
CA PHE A 22 -38.41 13.24 -13.90
C PHE A 22 -39.73 14.01 -13.75
N ASP A 23 -39.66 15.31 -13.50
CA ASP A 23 -40.81 16.19 -13.74
C ASP A 23 -41.11 16.25 -15.25
N LEU A 24 -42.38 16.11 -15.61
CA LEU A 24 -42.85 16.00 -16.98
C LEU A 24 -42.66 17.31 -17.76
N ARG A 25 -42.83 18.47 -17.12
CA ARG A 25 -42.68 19.79 -17.77
C ARG A 25 -41.21 20.10 -17.97
N GLU A 26 -40.39 19.86 -16.95
CA GLU A 26 -38.94 20.06 -17.03
C GLU A 26 -38.34 19.20 -18.15
N LEU A 27 -38.67 17.90 -18.19
CA LEU A 27 -38.24 17.01 -19.26
C LEU A 27 -38.69 17.52 -20.64
N ALA A 28 -39.97 17.90 -20.77
CA ALA A 28 -40.53 18.33 -22.03
C ALA A 28 -39.89 19.61 -22.57
N PHE A 29 -39.74 20.63 -21.73
CA PHE A 29 -39.33 21.97 -22.16
C PHE A 29 -37.82 22.12 -22.22
N GLU A 30 -37.11 21.69 -21.17
CA GLU A 30 -35.67 21.96 -21.02
C GLU A 30 -34.80 20.91 -21.71
N HIS A 31 -35.32 19.70 -21.92
CA HIS A 31 -34.50 18.57 -22.38
C HIS A 31 -34.93 18.02 -23.73
N VAL A 32 -36.22 17.99 -23.99
CA VAL A 32 -36.81 17.53 -25.26
C VAL A 32 -37.17 18.70 -26.18
N GLY A 33 -37.09 19.95 -25.70
CA GLY A 33 -37.28 21.14 -26.55
C GLY A 33 -38.72 21.35 -27.06
N LEU A 34 -39.73 20.88 -26.32
CA LEU A 34 -41.13 21.15 -26.63
C LEU A 34 -41.50 22.59 -26.23
N SER A 35 -42.44 23.20 -26.96
CA SER A 35 -42.95 24.55 -26.64
C SER A 35 -43.61 24.59 -25.27
N ARG A 36 -43.36 25.65 -24.50
CA ARG A 36 -43.94 25.91 -23.18
C ARG A 36 -45.46 26.12 -23.20
N ASN A 37 -46.03 26.35 -24.38
CA ASN A 37 -47.47 26.59 -24.55
C ASN A 37 -48.30 25.29 -24.59
N TYR A 38 -47.69 24.11 -24.50
CA TYR A 38 -48.42 22.85 -24.53
C TYR A 38 -49.06 22.50 -23.19
N ALA A 39 -50.32 22.06 -23.23
CA ALA A 39 -50.99 21.49 -22.07
C ALA A 39 -50.44 20.09 -21.75
N ILE A 40 -50.61 19.62 -20.52
CA ILE A 40 -50.08 18.32 -20.04
C ILE A 40 -50.52 17.15 -20.94
N GLY A 41 -51.77 17.14 -21.41
CA GLY A 41 -52.27 16.10 -22.32
C GLY A 41 -51.54 16.09 -23.66
N GLU A 42 -51.20 17.27 -24.19
CA GLU A 42 -50.45 17.40 -25.44
C GLU A 42 -48.98 16.99 -25.27
N ILE A 43 -48.37 17.35 -24.14
CA ILE A 43 -47.02 16.91 -23.77
C ILE A 43 -46.97 15.38 -23.71
N LYS A 44 -47.92 14.75 -23.01
CA LYS A 44 -48.01 13.28 -22.93
C LYS A 44 -48.18 12.67 -24.32
N ARG A 45 -49.05 13.20 -25.18
CA ARG A 45 -49.26 12.69 -26.55
C ARG A 45 -48.00 12.78 -27.41
N LYS A 46 -47.28 13.91 -27.37
CA LYS A 46 -46.04 14.11 -28.14
C LYS A 46 -44.89 13.24 -27.63
N LEU A 47 -44.73 13.15 -26.30
CA LEU A 47 -43.74 12.26 -25.71
C LEU A 47 -44.08 10.80 -25.99
N ASN A 48 -45.35 10.41 -25.94
CA ASN A 48 -45.76 9.01 -26.18
C ASN A 48 -45.32 8.49 -27.56
N HIS A 49 -45.35 9.33 -28.61
CA HIS A 49 -44.82 8.95 -29.92
C HIS A 49 -43.31 8.65 -29.85
N ALA A 50 -42.53 9.55 -29.23
CA ALA A 50 -41.10 9.38 -29.07
C ALA A 50 -40.73 8.20 -28.15
N LEU A 51 -41.54 7.95 -27.11
CA LEU A 51 -41.34 6.84 -26.19
C LEU A 51 -41.60 5.50 -26.87
N LYS A 52 -42.67 5.39 -27.67
CA LYS A 52 -42.95 4.21 -28.48
C LYS A 52 -41.81 3.89 -29.44
N GLU A 53 -41.28 4.89 -30.15
CA GLU A 53 -40.10 4.68 -31.01
C GLU A 53 -38.91 4.13 -30.20
N LEU A 54 -38.67 4.68 -28.99
CA LEU A 54 -37.58 4.22 -28.13
C LEU A 54 -37.82 2.82 -27.51
N GLU A 55 -39.06 2.42 -27.34
CA GLU A 55 -39.45 1.07 -26.91
C GLU A 55 -39.30 0.06 -28.06
N GLU A 56 -39.71 0.44 -29.26
CA GLU A 56 -39.63 -0.35 -30.50
C GLU A 56 -38.16 -0.66 -30.85
N VAL A 57 -37.27 0.33 -30.77
CA VAL A 57 -35.81 0.11 -30.97
C VAL A 57 -35.14 -0.56 -29.78
N GLY A 58 -35.88 -0.85 -28.71
CA GLY A 58 -35.39 -1.56 -27.54
C GLY A 58 -34.46 -0.75 -26.63
N PHE A 59 -34.56 0.57 -26.64
CA PHE A 59 -33.84 1.44 -25.72
C PHE A 59 -34.57 1.61 -24.38
N LEU A 60 -35.91 1.67 -24.39
CA LEU A 60 -36.76 1.78 -23.21
C LEU A 60 -37.58 0.52 -22.98
N GLU A 61 -37.81 0.20 -21.70
CA GLU A 61 -38.74 -0.86 -21.32
C GLU A 61 -40.19 -0.39 -21.58
N PRO A 62 -41.01 -1.20 -22.27
CA PRO A 62 -42.41 -0.87 -22.44
C PRO A 62 -43.12 -0.79 -21.08
N MET A 63 -43.81 0.33 -20.83
CA MET A 63 -44.63 0.53 -19.63
C MET A 63 -45.96 1.16 -20.01
N THR A 64 -47.00 0.81 -19.27
CA THR A 64 -48.33 1.42 -19.44
C THR A 64 -48.33 2.89 -19.02
N ALA A 65 -49.32 3.66 -19.49
CA ALA A 65 -49.44 5.07 -19.12
C ALA A 65 -49.68 5.27 -17.60
N ALA A 66 -50.32 4.31 -16.93
CA ALA A 66 -50.60 4.36 -15.50
C ALA A 66 -49.33 4.20 -14.65
N GLU A 67 -48.43 3.30 -15.05
CA GLU A 67 -47.15 3.09 -14.37
C GLU A 67 -46.13 4.18 -14.71
N ARG A 68 -46.22 4.72 -15.93
CA ARG A 68 -45.29 5.71 -16.45
C ARG A 68 -45.51 7.10 -15.88
N TYR A 69 -46.77 7.51 -15.68
CA TYR A 69 -47.11 8.87 -15.25
C TYR A 69 -47.72 8.87 -13.85
N SER A 70 -47.06 9.49 -12.89
CA SER A 70 -47.59 9.70 -11.55
C SER A 70 -47.92 11.17 -11.30
N LYS A 71 -49.00 11.43 -10.56
CA LYS A 71 -49.42 12.80 -10.23
C LYS A 71 -48.66 13.28 -9.00
N ALA A 72 -47.83 14.31 -9.15
CA ALA A 72 -47.03 14.88 -8.07
C ALA A 72 -47.76 16.03 -7.34
N GLY A 73 -48.75 16.67 -7.98
CA GLY A 73 -49.53 17.77 -7.41
C GLY A 73 -50.53 18.39 -8.38
N ARG A 74 -51.02 19.60 -8.08
CA ARG A 74 -51.91 20.36 -8.98
C ARG A 74 -51.13 20.81 -10.22
N GLY A 75 -51.31 20.11 -11.34
CA GLY A 75 -50.65 20.44 -12.62
C GLY A 75 -49.20 19.96 -12.76
N ALA A 76 -48.65 19.32 -11.73
CA ALA A 76 -47.33 18.69 -11.71
C ALA A 76 -47.46 17.17 -11.89
N TRP A 77 -46.69 16.62 -12.82
CA TRP A 77 -46.71 15.21 -13.17
C TRP A 77 -45.28 14.73 -13.29
N ASN A 78 -45.03 13.53 -12.82
CA ASN A 78 -43.77 12.86 -13.01
C ASN A 78 -43.87 11.82 -14.13
N ILE A 79 -42.75 11.53 -14.76
CA ILE A 79 -42.60 10.47 -15.74
C ILE A 79 -41.45 9.54 -15.32
N ARG A 80 -41.76 8.25 -15.18
CA ARG A 80 -40.78 7.18 -14.93
C ARG A 80 -40.32 6.56 -16.25
N LEU A 81 -39.02 6.41 -16.42
CA LEU A 81 -38.39 5.85 -17.61
C LEU A 81 -37.33 4.83 -17.20
N VAL A 82 -37.44 3.62 -17.73
CA VAL A 82 -36.54 2.50 -17.42
C VAL A 82 -35.84 2.06 -18.70
N ARG A 83 -34.51 1.91 -18.64
CA ARG A 83 -33.72 1.42 -19.78
C ARG A 83 -34.04 -0.06 -19.99
N LYS A 84 -34.45 -0.44 -21.20
CA LYS A 84 -34.53 -1.86 -21.56
C LYS A 84 -33.12 -2.42 -21.53
N ARG A 85 -32.85 -3.27 -20.56
CA ARG A 85 -31.64 -4.08 -20.56
C ARG A 85 -31.90 -5.19 -21.56
N THR A 86 -31.15 -5.23 -22.67
CA THR A 86 -30.97 -6.50 -23.37
C THR A 86 -30.39 -7.46 -22.33
N PRO A 87 -31.06 -8.56 -22.01
CA PRO A 87 -30.42 -9.59 -21.21
C PRO A 87 -29.09 -9.94 -21.91
N PRO A 88 -27.97 -10.08 -21.20
CA PRO A 88 -27.03 -11.12 -21.61
C PRO A 88 -27.89 -12.38 -21.81
N ALA A 89 -27.70 -13.11 -22.91
CA ALA A 89 -28.43 -14.35 -23.14
C ALA A 89 -28.58 -15.13 -21.82
N GLU A 90 -29.83 -15.33 -21.41
CA GLU A 90 -30.28 -16.04 -20.19
C GLU A 90 -29.80 -15.51 -18.83
N ALA A 91 -30.61 -14.66 -18.19
CA ALA A 91 -30.86 -14.80 -16.75
C ALA A 91 -32.11 -15.68 -16.57
N LYS A 92 -31.90 -16.98 -16.40
CA LYS A 92 -32.91 -17.94 -15.93
C LYS A 92 -33.45 -17.52 -14.54
N PRO A 93 -34.69 -17.91 -14.20
CA PRO A 93 -35.28 -17.67 -12.88
C PRO A 93 -34.35 -18.23 -11.80
N ALA A 94 -34.30 -17.57 -10.64
CA ALA A 94 -33.58 -17.96 -9.43
C ALA A 94 -33.20 -19.46 -9.39
N ALA A 95 -32.08 -19.76 -10.02
CA ALA A 95 -31.39 -21.02 -9.97
C ALA A 95 -29.98 -20.57 -9.61
N THR A 96 -29.61 -20.88 -8.38
CA THR A 96 -28.25 -20.89 -7.87
C THR A 96 -27.29 -21.08 -9.04
N LYS A 97 -26.60 -20.01 -9.47
CA LYS A 97 -25.37 -20.18 -10.25
C LYS A 97 -24.57 -21.22 -9.45
N PRO A 98 -24.01 -22.29 -10.05
CA PRO A 98 -22.90 -22.95 -9.38
C PRO A 98 -21.95 -21.83 -8.98
N PRO A 99 -21.53 -21.77 -7.70
CA PRO A 99 -20.84 -20.60 -7.16
C PRO A 99 -19.82 -20.15 -8.20
N GLU A 100 -19.96 -18.90 -8.70
CA GLU A 100 -18.85 -18.26 -9.40
C GLU A 100 -17.63 -18.61 -8.56
N PRO A 101 -16.62 -19.30 -9.14
CA PRO A 101 -15.56 -19.89 -8.34
C PRO A 101 -15.12 -18.80 -7.37
N GLU A 102 -15.31 -19.08 -6.08
CA GLU A 102 -15.04 -18.15 -4.99
C GLU A 102 -13.79 -17.39 -5.38
N PRO A 103 -13.82 -16.05 -5.56
CA PRO A 103 -12.69 -15.34 -6.15
C PRO A 103 -11.43 -15.82 -5.45
N THR A 104 -10.43 -16.35 -6.15
CA THR A 104 -9.31 -17.02 -5.44
C THR A 104 -8.08 -16.11 -5.47
N GLY A 105 -7.33 -16.09 -4.36
CA GLY A 105 -6.10 -15.29 -4.25
C GLY A 105 -6.30 -13.80 -4.57
N LEU A 106 -5.63 -13.32 -5.62
CA LEU A 106 -5.61 -11.91 -6.04
C LEU A 106 -6.99 -11.35 -6.39
N GLU A 107 -7.92 -12.19 -6.86
CA GLU A 107 -9.27 -11.73 -7.17
C GLU A 107 -9.99 -11.22 -5.91
N LYS A 108 -9.82 -11.90 -4.76
CA LYS A 108 -10.36 -11.42 -3.46
C LYS A 108 -9.76 -10.07 -3.09
N GLU A 109 -8.46 -9.91 -3.31
CA GLU A 109 -7.74 -8.69 -2.98
C GLU A 109 -8.21 -7.50 -3.82
N LEU A 110 -8.47 -7.71 -5.12
CA LEU A 110 -9.02 -6.70 -6.02
C LEU A 110 -10.47 -6.34 -5.66
N VAL A 111 -11.30 -7.35 -5.36
CA VAL A 111 -12.70 -7.14 -4.96
C VAL A 111 -12.80 -6.40 -3.64
N ALA A 112 -11.95 -6.72 -2.66
CA ALA A 112 -11.89 -6.00 -1.39
C ALA A 112 -11.57 -4.51 -1.55
N ARG A 113 -10.96 -4.11 -2.67
CA ARG A 113 -10.61 -2.71 -3.00
C ARG A 113 -11.62 -2.05 -3.95
N GLY A 114 -12.75 -2.71 -4.22
CA GLY A 114 -13.87 -2.16 -4.97
C GLY A 114 -13.89 -2.50 -6.46
N VAL A 115 -13.00 -3.40 -6.94
CA VAL A 115 -13.08 -3.92 -8.31
C VAL A 115 -14.24 -4.94 -8.38
N THR A 116 -15.05 -4.92 -9.44
CA THR A 116 -16.11 -5.91 -9.60
C THR A 116 -15.53 -7.31 -9.85
N GLY A 117 -16.18 -8.37 -9.38
CA GLY A 117 -15.66 -9.74 -9.52
C GLY A 117 -15.31 -10.14 -10.95
N SER A 118 -16.14 -9.76 -11.92
CA SER A 118 -15.87 -10.02 -13.34
C SER A 118 -14.60 -9.31 -13.84
N VAL A 119 -14.40 -8.05 -13.43
CA VAL A 119 -13.20 -7.29 -13.81
C VAL A 119 -11.97 -7.83 -13.08
N ALA A 120 -12.10 -8.25 -11.83
CA ALA A 120 -10.99 -8.85 -11.09
C ALA A 120 -10.50 -10.15 -11.76
N ALA A 121 -11.42 -11.02 -12.18
CA ALA A 121 -11.10 -12.24 -12.92
C ALA A 121 -10.43 -11.94 -14.27
N ASP A 122 -10.94 -10.96 -15.04
CA ASP A 122 -10.30 -10.53 -16.29
C ASP A 122 -8.88 -10.00 -16.05
N LEU A 123 -8.68 -9.20 -15.00
CA LEU A 123 -7.36 -8.64 -14.69
C LEU A 123 -6.35 -9.72 -14.29
N VAL A 124 -6.75 -10.69 -13.46
CA VAL A 124 -5.87 -11.80 -13.04
C VAL A 124 -5.54 -12.73 -14.20
N ARG A 125 -6.47 -12.92 -15.15
CA ARG A 125 -6.21 -13.68 -16.38
C ARG A 125 -5.23 -12.97 -17.32
N ASP A 126 -5.41 -11.67 -17.52
CA ASP A 126 -4.76 -10.94 -18.62
C ASP A 126 -3.43 -10.27 -18.23
N PHE A 127 -3.13 -10.12 -16.93
CA PHE A 127 -1.95 -9.42 -16.45
C PHE A 127 -1.13 -10.26 -15.46
N PRO A 128 0.21 -10.11 -15.45
CA PRO A 128 1.07 -10.84 -14.52
C PRO A 128 0.79 -10.46 -13.05
N GLU A 129 0.90 -11.44 -12.17
CA GLU A 129 0.67 -11.31 -10.72
C GLU A 129 1.50 -10.18 -10.09
N ASP A 130 2.79 -10.07 -10.44
CA ASP A 130 3.68 -9.02 -9.90
C ASP A 130 3.19 -7.61 -10.21
N ARG A 131 2.60 -7.40 -11.41
CA ARG A 131 2.02 -6.11 -11.80
C ARG A 131 0.77 -5.81 -10.98
N ILE A 132 -0.10 -6.81 -10.79
CA ILE A 132 -1.31 -6.66 -9.99
C ILE A 132 -0.94 -6.34 -8.53
N ARG A 133 -0.01 -7.09 -7.93
CA ARG A 133 0.46 -6.87 -6.56
C ARG A 133 1.08 -5.47 -6.39
N ARG A 134 1.93 -5.04 -7.34
CA ARG A 134 2.51 -3.69 -7.31
C ARG A 134 1.43 -2.61 -7.32
N GLN A 135 0.44 -2.71 -8.20
CA GLN A 135 -0.62 -1.70 -8.29
C GLN A 135 -1.55 -1.71 -7.08
N ILE A 136 -1.83 -2.89 -6.50
CA ILE A 136 -2.54 -3.01 -5.22
C ILE A 136 -1.82 -2.20 -4.14
N GLU A 137 -0.51 -2.38 -4.02
CA GLU A 137 0.30 -1.71 -3.00
C GLU A 137 0.35 -0.19 -3.18
N VAL A 138 0.49 0.27 -4.44
CA VAL A 138 0.45 1.70 -4.79
C VAL A 138 -0.89 2.32 -4.43
N VAL A 139 -1.99 1.63 -4.71
CA VAL A 139 -3.35 2.14 -4.44
C VAL A 139 -3.65 2.16 -2.94
N ASP A 140 -3.18 1.18 -2.18
CA ASP A 140 -3.30 1.18 -0.72
C ASP A 140 -2.53 2.36 -0.11
N TRP A 141 -1.29 2.59 -0.56
CA TRP A 141 -0.53 3.76 -0.14
C TRP A 141 -1.22 5.08 -0.54
N LEU A 142 -1.78 5.17 -1.75
CA LEU A 142 -2.51 6.36 -2.18
C LEU A 142 -3.75 6.63 -1.31
N ARG A 143 -4.45 5.58 -0.89
CA ARG A 143 -5.60 5.68 0.01
C ARG A 143 -5.20 6.23 1.37
N GLU A 144 -4.08 5.79 1.92
CA GLU A 144 -3.56 6.23 3.22
C GLU A 144 -2.96 7.63 3.16
N ALA A 145 -2.06 7.89 2.19
CA ALA A 145 -1.32 9.14 2.10
C ALA A 145 -2.15 10.29 1.49
N LYS A 146 -3.08 9.99 0.57
CA LYS A 146 -3.83 10.99 -0.21
C LYS A 146 -5.31 10.58 -0.41
N PRO A 147 -6.11 10.43 0.66
CA PRO A 147 -7.48 9.88 0.60
C PRO A 147 -8.46 10.67 -0.30
N LYS A 148 -8.20 11.95 -0.58
CA LYS A 148 -9.05 12.79 -1.45
C LYS A 148 -8.70 12.69 -2.95
N ARG A 149 -7.60 12.02 -3.31
CA ARG A 149 -7.08 12.01 -4.68
C ARG A 149 -7.83 11.05 -5.61
N VAL A 150 -8.40 9.98 -5.06
CA VAL A 150 -9.10 8.95 -5.84
C VAL A 150 -10.54 8.85 -5.33
N LYS A 151 -11.51 9.18 -6.18
CA LYS A 151 -12.95 9.11 -5.84
C LYS A 151 -13.51 7.69 -5.90
N ASP A 152 -13.03 6.90 -6.85
CA ASP A 152 -13.40 5.49 -7.03
C ASP A 152 -12.12 4.66 -7.06
N LEU A 153 -11.83 4.00 -5.95
CA LEU A 153 -10.60 3.24 -5.76
C LEU A 153 -10.54 2.01 -6.67
N GLY A 154 -11.70 1.36 -6.90
CA GLY A 154 -11.80 0.15 -7.72
C GLY A 154 -11.62 0.45 -9.20
N ALA A 155 -12.28 1.50 -9.71
CA ALA A 155 -12.10 1.93 -11.09
C ALA A 155 -10.66 2.39 -11.36
N TYR A 156 -10.07 3.14 -10.43
CA TYR A 156 -8.67 3.56 -10.53
C TYR A 156 -7.71 2.39 -10.51
N LEU A 157 -7.87 1.43 -9.58
CA LEU A 157 -7.02 0.24 -9.50
C LEU A 157 -7.09 -0.60 -10.78
N ALA A 158 -8.29 -0.82 -11.32
CA ALA A 158 -8.45 -1.55 -12.58
C ALA A 158 -7.76 -0.82 -13.75
N GLN A 159 -7.83 0.51 -13.80
CA GLN A 159 -7.16 1.30 -14.84
C GLN A 159 -5.64 1.30 -14.67
N ALA A 160 -5.15 1.46 -13.45
CA ALA A 160 -3.72 1.41 -13.12
C ALA A 160 -3.10 0.05 -13.48
N ILE A 161 -3.84 -1.06 -13.27
CA ILE A 161 -3.42 -2.38 -13.72
C ILE A 161 -3.40 -2.45 -15.24
N ARG A 162 -4.42 -1.96 -15.97
CA ARG A 162 -4.45 -2.03 -17.45
C ARG A 162 -3.39 -1.17 -18.15
N GLU A 163 -3.12 0.02 -17.61
CA GLU A 163 -2.21 1.01 -18.23
C GLU A 163 -0.79 0.99 -17.64
N ASP A 164 -0.55 0.16 -16.63
CA ASP A 164 0.72 0.05 -15.91
C ASP A 164 1.23 1.38 -15.34
N TYR A 165 0.42 2.01 -14.50
CA TYR A 165 0.78 3.30 -13.94
C TYR A 165 2.11 3.24 -13.17
N ALA A 166 2.97 4.23 -13.46
CA ALA A 166 4.20 4.41 -12.71
C ALA A 166 3.90 4.73 -11.24
N ALA A 167 4.80 4.28 -10.35
CA ALA A 167 4.73 4.59 -8.94
C ALA A 167 4.71 6.12 -8.71
N PRO A 168 3.77 6.65 -7.91
CA PRO A 168 3.75 8.07 -7.57
C PRO A 168 5.01 8.50 -6.82
N ALA A 169 5.39 9.78 -6.96
CA ALA A 169 6.48 10.34 -6.17
C ALA A 169 6.24 10.16 -4.66
N GLY A 170 7.22 9.59 -3.97
CA GLY A 170 7.18 9.28 -2.53
C GLY A 170 6.55 7.94 -2.18
N PHE A 171 6.11 7.14 -3.16
CA PHE A 171 5.79 5.74 -2.93
C PHE A 171 7.08 4.96 -2.66
N GLU A 172 7.14 4.32 -1.51
CA GLU A 172 8.17 3.34 -1.15
C GLU A 172 7.47 2.00 -1.01
N ALA A 173 7.99 0.98 -1.69
CA ALA A 173 7.38 -0.33 -1.62
C ALA A 173 7.49 -0.89 -0.20
N LYS A 174 6.51 -1.65 0.26
CA LYS A 174 6.45 -2.27 1.59
C LYS A 174 7.68 -3.14 1.84
N ALA A 175 8.16 -3.84 0.83
CA ALA A 175 9.40 -4.62 0.91
C ALA A 175 10.63 -3.72 1.11
N GLU A 176 10.72 -2.59 0.40
CA GLU A 176 11.80 -1.61 0.56
C GLU A 176 11.76 -0.96 1.95
N ARG A 177 10.57 -0.57 2.42
CA ARG A 177 10.37 -0.02 3.76
C ARG A 177 10.80 -1.01 4.84
N ALA A 178 10.38 -2.27 4.74
CA ALA A 178 10.76 -3.31 5.70
C ALA A 178 12.28 -3.58 5.66
N ALA A 179 12.89 -3.58 4.47
CA ALA A 179 14.34 -3.72 4.32
C ALA A 179 15.09 -2.53 4.96
N ARG A 180 14.59 -1.30 4.80
CA ARG A 180 15.16 -0.12 5.46
C ARG A 180 15.04 -0.20 6.98
N GLU A 181 13.85 -0.48 7.50
CA GLU A 181 13.61 -0.56 8.95
C GLU A 181 14.46 -1.66 9.60
N THR A 182 14.62 -2.81 8.94
CA THR A 182 15.51 -3.89 9.44
C THR A 182 16.98 -3.49 9.39
N ALA A 183 17.43 -2.81 8.33
CA ALA A 183 18.78 -2.31 8.21
C ALA A 183 19.09 -1.21 9.26
N GLU A 184 18.16 -0.29 9.49
CA GLU A 184 18.27 0.75 10.52
C GLU A 184 18.35 0.15 11.90
N ARG A 185 17.49 -0.82 12.22
CA ARG A 185 17.53 -1.52 13.50
C ARG A 185 18.84 -2.28 13.71
N ALA A 186 19.31 -3.00 12.69
CA ALA A 186 20.60 -3.67 12.72
C ALA A 186 21.79 -2.70 12.82
N ALA A 187 21.68 -1.49 12.28
CA ALA A 187 22.70 -0.46 12.44
C ALA A 187 22.70 0.08 13.88
N LEU A 188 21.53 0.36 14.44
CA LEU A 188 21.38 0.82 15.83
C LEU A 188 21.91 -0.22 16.81
N ASP A 189 21.55 -1.50 16.63
CA ASP A 189 22.02 -2.59 17.50
C ASP A 189 23.55 -2.72 17.43
N ARG A 190 24.14 -2.63 16.22
CA ARG A 190 25.60 -2.60 16.05
C ARG A 190 26.26 -1.40 16.72
N GLU A 191 25.66 -0.22 16.64
CA GLU A 191 26.19 0.98 17.30
C GLU A 191 26.15 0.83 18.82
N VAL A 192 25.06 0.31 19.37
CA VAL A 192 24.90 0.05 20.80
C VAL A 192 25.95 -0.96 21.29
N GLU A 193 26.14 -2.07 20.58
CA GLU A 193 27.15 -3.06 20.95
C GLU A 193 28.57 -2.52 20.81
N ALA A 194 28.87 -1.74 19.77
CA ALA A 194 30.17 -1.07 19.62
C ALA A 194 30.46 -0.08 20.76
N ARG A 195 29.45 0.69 21.19
CA ARG A 195 29.56 1.60 22.34
C ARG A 195 29.80 0.83 23.63
N LYS A 196 29.08 -0.29 23.84
CA LYS A 196 29.29 -1.14 25.02
C LYS A 196 30.67 -1.78 25.04
N ALA A 197 31.14 -2.30 23.90
CA ALA A 197 32.48 -2.86 23.77
C ALA A 197 33.55 -1.81 24.08
N THR A 198 33.44 -0.62 23.48
CA THR A 198 34.36 0.50 23.75
C THR A 198 34.34 0.92 25.23
N ALA A 199 33.17 0.96 25.86
CA ALA A 199 33.04 1.28 27.28
C ALA A 199 33.70 0.22 28.17
N ARG A 200 33.51 -1.08 27.87
CA ARG A 200 34.15 -2.19 28.57
C ARG A 200 35.67 -2.15 28.42
N GLU A 201 36.18 -1.98 27.21
CA GLU A 201 37.63 -1.84 26.97
C GLU A 201 38.23 -0.67 27.74
N ARG A 202 37.53 0.47 27.80
CA ARG A 202 37.97 1.62 28.58
C ARG A 202 37.98 1.32 30.08
N GLU A 203 36.92 0.71 30.60
CA GLU A 203 36.84 0.31 32.01
C GLU A 203 37.96 -0.68 32.38
N GLU A 204 38.22 -1.67 31.54
CA GLU A 204 39.33 -2.61 31.73
C GLU A 204 40.68 -1.91 31.75
N ARG A 205 40.94 -1.01 30.79
CA ARG A 205 42.18 -0.22 30.75
C ARG A 205 42.34 0.65 32.00
N ASP A 206 41.25 1.25 32.46
CA ASP A 206 41.25 2.07 33.67
C ASP A 206 41.54 1.22 34.92
N ARG A 207 40.98 0.00 35.02
CA ARG A 207 41.27 -0.95 36.12
C ARG A 207 42.72 -1.43 36.10
N VAL A 208 43.27 -1.77 34.94
CA VAL A 208 44.68 -2.17 34.79
C VAL A 208 45.60 -1.02 35.20
N ARG A 209 45.32 0.21 34.74
CA ARG A 209 46.09 1.40 35.11
C ARG A 209 46.04 1.64 36.61
N ALA A 210 44.85 1.63 37.21
CA ALA A 210 44.67 1.85 38.64
C ALA A 210 45.41 0.79 39.48
N TYR A 211 45.35 -0.48 39.08
CA TYR A 211 46.10 -1.55 39.74
C TYR A 211 47.61 -1.31 39.70
N TRP A 212 48.16 -0.97 38.53
CA TRP A 212 49.59 -0.68 38.38
C TRP A 212 50.03 0.54 39.21
N GLU A 213 49.25 1.63 39.17
CA GLU A 213 49.55 2.87 39.86
C GLU A 213 49.53 2.71 41.39
N ALA A 214 48.67 1.84 41.91
CA ALA A 214 48.59 1.55 43.35
C ALA A 214 49.81 0.76 43.89
N LEU A 215 50.61 0.10 43.04
CA LEU A 215 51.73 -0.72 43.48
C LEU A 215 52.98 0.11 43.84
N PRO A 216 53.67 -0.21 44.96
CA PRO A 216 54.99 0.33 45.26
C PRO A 216 56.06 -0.07 44.23
N PRO A 217 57.18 0.68 44.10
CA PRO A 217 58.22 0.41 43.10
C PRO A 217 58.77 -1.02 43.12
N GLU A 218 58.97 -1.59 44.30
CA GLU A 218 59.48 -2.97 44.46
C GLU A 218 58.49 -4.01 43.92
N ARG A 219 57.20 -3.83 44.21
CA ARG A 219 56.12 -4.69 43.71
C ARG A 219 55.93 -4.55 42.20
N ARG A 220 56.13 -3.34 41.65
CA ARG A 220 56.11 -3.08 40.21
C ARG A 220 57.22 -3.84 39.47
N ALA A 221 58.45 -3.82 40.00
CA ALA A 221 59.57 -4.56 39.42
C ALA A 221 59.36 -6.08 39.47
N ALA A 222 58.86 -6.60 40.61
CA ALA A 222 58.52 -8.01 40.74
C ALA A 222 57.41 -8.44 39.76
N LEU A 223 56.40 -7.58 39.54
CA LEU A 223 55.31 -7.85 38.60
C LEU A 223 55.79 -7.83 37.14
N ASP A 224 56.64 -6.87 36.74
CA ASP A 224 57.25 -6.87 35.40
C ASP A 224 58.06 -8.16 35.16
N ALA A 225 58.79 -8.67 36.16
CA ALA A 225 59.53 -9.93 36.07
C ALA A 225 58.59 -11.14 35.96
N ALA A 226 57.54 -11.21 36.79
CA ALA A 226 56.53 -12.27 36.74
C ALA A 226 55.76 -12.26 35.41
N ALA A 227 55.45 -11.08 34.87
CA ALA A 227 54.80 -10.92 33.58
C ALA A 227 55.67 -11.45 32.44
N LEU A 228 56.98 -11.20 32.49
CA LEU A 228 57.94 -11.75 31.52
C LEU A 228 58.10 -13.25 31.66
N ASP A 229 58.11 -13.80 32.87
CA ASP A 229 58.25 -15.25 33.09
C ASP A 229 57.04 -16.03 32.58
N GLN A 230 55.84 -15.51 32.87
CA GLN A 230 54.55 -16.09 32.49
C GLN A 230 54.04 -15.66 31.11
N ALA A 231 54.86 -14.98 30.32
CA ALA A 231 54.52 -14.61 28.95
C ALA A 231 54.70 -15.80 28.00
N ASP A 232 53.94 -15.79 26.90
CA ASP A 232 54.05 -16.83 25.88
C ASP A 232 55.47 -16.85 25.28
N PRO A 233 55.97 -18.04 24.86
CA PRO A 233 57.33 -18.17 24.33
C PRO A 233 57.63 -17.20 23.17
N ALA A 234 56.65 -16.93 22.32
CA ALA A 234 56.77 -15.98 21.21
C ALA A 234 56.97 -14.54 21.69
N ASP A 235 56.19 -14.08 22.67
CA ASP A 235 56.31 -12.72 23.20
C ASP A 235 57.60 -12.52 24.01
N ARG A 236 58.03 -13.55 24.74
CA ARG A 236 59.33 -13.55 25.43
C ARG A 236 60.48 -13.43 24.44
N ALA A 237 60.45 -14.19 23.36
CA ALA A 237 61.44 -14.12 22.29
C ALA A 237 61.43 -12.74 21.61
N ALA A 238 60.26 -12.19 21.32
CA ALA A 238 60.11 -10.84 20.74
C ALA A 238 60.66 -9.75 21.68
N TYR A 239 60.40 -9.84 22.98
CA TYR A 239 60.96 -8.93 23.97
C TYR A 239 62.49 -9.04 24.06
N ALA A 240 63.04 -10.26 24.03
CA ALA A 240 64.48 -10.50 24.08
C ALA A 240 65.20 -10.00 22.82
N ALA A 241 64.57 -10.15 21.65
CA ALA A 241 65.10 -9.69 20.36
C ALA A 241 65.01 -8.17 20.16
N ALA A 242 64.19 -7.46 20.95
CA ALA A 242 64.01 -6.02 20.83
C ALA A 242 65.23 -5.24 21.33
N THR A 243 66.03 -4.72 20.40
CA THR A 243 67.24 -3.93 20.70
C THR A 243 66.94 -2.45 20.92
N ALA A 244 65.90 -1.90 20.26
CA ALA A 244 65.52 -0.50 20.39
C ALA A 244 64.84 -0.22 21.75
N PRO A 245 65.36 0.73 22.57
CA PRO A 245 64.80 1.01 23.89
C PRO A 245 63.30 1.41 23.91
N PRO A 246 62.77 2.17 22.93
CA PRO A 246 61.33 2.46 22.87
C PRO A 246 60.49 1.21 22.66
N VAL A 247 60.91 0.33 21.76
CA VAL A 247 60.21 -0.92 21.43
C VAL A 247 60.21 -1.86 22.63
N ARG A 248 61.36 -2.00 23.30
CA ARG A 248 61.48 -2.85 24.49
C ARG A 248 60.60 -2.37 25.65
N ARG A 249 60.48 -1.04 25.85
CA ARG A 249 59.56 -0.46 26.86
C ARG A 249 58.09 -0.74 26.52
N MET A 250 57.71 -0.61 25.25
CA MET A 250 56.36 -0.90 24.76
C MET A 250 55.99 -2.38 24.97
N LEU A 251 56.87 -3.31 24.57
CA LEU A 251 56.64 -4.75 24.75
C LEU A 251 56.54 -5.13 26.23
N ARG A 252 57.40 -4.59 27.10
CA ARG A 252 57.29 -4.80 28.56
C ARG A 252 55.95 -4.33 29.10
N ALA A 253 55.49 -3.15 28.67
CA ALA A 253 54.20 -2.62 29.08
C ALA A 253 53.04 -3.52 28.62
N GLY A 254 53.09 -4.03 27.39
CA GLY A 254 52.08 -4.98 26.88
C GLY A 254 52.02 -6.28 27.70
N LEU A 255 53.18 -6.90 27.97
CA LEU A 255 53.27 -8.12 28.77
C LEU A 255 52.77 -7.91 30.19
N ARG A 256 53.15 -6.80 30.82
CA ARG A 256 52.68 -6.40 32.14
C ARG A 256 51.17 -6.24 32.16
N ASP A 257 50.61 -5.46 31.23
CA ASP A 257 49.18 -5.19 31.20
C ASP A 257 48.38 -6.48 30.94
N ALA A 258 48.89 -7.41 30.13
CA ALA A 258 48.31 -8.74 29.95
C ALA A 258 48.36 -9.59 31.23
N HIS A 259 49.46 -9.55 31.97
CA HIS A 259 49.57 -10.23 33.26
C HIS A 259 48.64 -9.62 34.33
N ILE A 260 48.49 -8.29 34.37
CA ILE A 260 47.53 -7.63 35.27
C ILE A 260 46.09 -8.02 34.92
N ARG A 261 45.73 -8.10 33.64
CA ARG A 261 44.39 -8.59 33.24
C ARG A 261 44.12 -10.00 33.77
N ARG A 262 45.11 -10.90 33.72
CA ARG A 262 45.02 -12.25 34.34
C ARG A 262 44.75 -12.16 35.84
N LEU A 263 45.53 -11.36 36.57
CA LEU A 263 45.38 -11.20 38.02
C LEU A 263 44.02 -10.61 38.42
N LEU A 264 43.46 -9.73 37.60
CA LEU A 264 42.16 -9.09 37.84
C LEU A 264 40.97 -9.92 37.34
N GLY A 265 41.20 -11.09 36.73
CA GLY A 265 40.14 -11.91 36.13
C GLY A 265 39.44 -11.24 34.93
N LEU A 266 40.16 -10.37 34.21
CA LEU A 266 39.65 -9.62 33.06
C LEU A 266 39.93 -10.31 31.72
N LEU A 267 40.50 -11.51 31.71
CA LEU A 267 40.53 -12.31 30.48
C LEU A 267 39.14 -12.92 30.27
N THR A 268 38.46 -12.48 29.22
CA THR A 268 37.29 -13.19 28.68
C THR A 268 37.76 -14.55 28.18
N ALA A 269 37.09 -15.63 28.62
CA ALA A 269 37.26 -16.94 27.99
C ALA A 269 36.86 -16.81 26.53
N ASP A 270 37.81 -17.08 25.62
CA ASP A 270 37.56 -17.24 24.18
C ASP A 270 36.63 -18.42 23.90
#